data_AF-A0A920K2Z4-F1
#
_entry.id   AF-A0A920K2Z4-F1
#
_cell.length_a   1.000
_cell.length_b   1.000
_cell.length_c   1.000
_cell.angle_alpha   90.00
_cell.angle_beta   90.00
_cell.angle_gamma   90.00
#
_symmetry.space_group_name_H-M   'P 1'
#
loop_
_entity.id
_entity.type
_entity.pdbx_description
1 polymer ?
#
loop_
_entity_poly.entity_id
_entity_poly.type
_entity_poly.pdbx_seq_one_letter_code
_entity_poly.pdbx_strand_id
1 'polypeptide(L)'
;MLTKKQKELYDYLKNYISSNEISPSFEEMKSAVNLKSKSGIHRLITSLEERGFIKRLKHKARAMEIINKDNIDNENSLSNSINIPLIGAIAAGEAIEAIENADEFVSVPSSMTSPNAKYFGLKVKGLSMIDKGIFDGDIAVIKKTNNVENGKIAAVITQDNEVTLKTIKFDRNKVLLIPANQSFQTKEYEAGEIQVQGTLSGIIRKYN
;
A
#
# COMPACT_ATOMS: atom_id res chain seq x y z
N MET A 1 -9.71 3.04 22.49
CA MET A 1 -8.85 3.86 23.37
C MET A 1 -8.44 3.06 24.61
N LEU A 2 -7.14 2.97 24.92
CA LEU A 2 -6.61 2.30 26.11
C LEU A 2 -6.46 3.29 27.27
N THR A 3 -6.71 2.85 28.50
CA THR A 3 -6.38 3.63 29.71
C THR A 3 -4.86 3.65 29.91
N LYS A 4 -4.34 4.61 30.69
CA LYS A 4 -2.89 4.77 30.94
C LYS A 4 -2.22 3.47 31.39
N LYS A 5 -2.82 2.75 32.35
CA LYS A 5 -2.30 1.48 32.87
C LYS A 5 -2.42 0.31 31.89
N GLN A 6 -3.47 0.30 31.05
CA GLN A 6 -3.59 -0.69 29.98
C GLN A 6 -2.53 -0.48 28.90
N LYS A 7 -2.26 0.77 28.54
CA LYS A 7 -1.21 1.14 27.58
C LYS A 7 0.17 0.75 28.11
N GLU A 8 0.47 1.10 29.36
CA GLU A 8 1.72 0.73 30.03
C GLU A 8 1.96 -0.80 30.04
N LEU A 9 0.92 -1.59 30.34
CA LEU A 9 1.00 -3.05 30.27
C LEU A 9 1.19 -3.56 28.83
N TYR A 10 0.45 -2.99 27.87
CA TYR A 10 0.53 -3.37 26.46
C TYR A 10 1.93 -3.11 25.88
N ASP A 11 2.50 -1.93 26.15
CA ASP A 11 3.84 -1.54 25.69
C ASP A 11 4.91 -2.45 26.30
N TYR A 12 4.77 -2.80 27.59
CA TYR A 12 5.65 -3.76 28.25
C TYR A 12 5.58 -5.15 27.61
N LEU A 13 4.36 -5.68 27.39
CA LEU A 13 4.17 -6.99 26.77
C LEU A 13 4.77 -7.04 25.36
N LYS A 14 4.58 -5.98 24.56
CA LYS A 14 5.13 -5.85 23.22
C LYS A 14 6.65 -5.93 23.22
N ASN A 15 7.32 -5.18 24.10
CA ASN A 15 8.78 -5.17 24.19
C ASN A 15 9.34 -6.49 24.72
N TYR A 16 8.67 -7.09 25.72
CA TYR A 16 9.12 -8.34 26.33
C TYR A 16 9.03 -9.53 25.36
N ILE A 17 7.88 -9.69 24.68
CA ILE A 17 7.66 -10.78 23.73
C ILE A 17 8.62 -10.65 22.54
N SER A 18 8.84 -9.43 22.04
CA SER A 18 9.79 -9.17 20.95
C SER A 18 11.22 -9.58 21.30
N SER A 19 11.62 -9.43 22.57
CA SER A 19 12.99 -9.70 23.01
C SER A 19 13.23 -11.14 23.47
N ASN A 20 12.18 -11.87 23.88
CA ASN A 20 12.31 -13.18 24.56
C ASN A 20 11.56 -14.32 23.86
N GLU A 21 10.82 -14.03 22.78
CA GLU A 21 9.96 -14.98 22.03
C GLU A 21 8.88 -15.69 22.88
N ILE A 22 8.70 -15.29 24.14
CA ILE A 22 7.71 -15.81 25.07
C ILE A 22 7.01 -14.69 25.83
N SER A 23 5.77 -14.93 26.28
CA SER A 23 5.07 -13.95 27.10
C SER A 23 5.58 -13.96 28.54
N PRO A 24 5.68 -12.80 29.21
CA PRO A 24 6.08 -12.73 30.61
C PRO A 24 5.05 -13.43 31.50
N SER A 25 5.46 -13.78 32.72
CA SER A 25 4.56 -14.28 33.76
C SER A 25 3.71 -13.17 34.37
N PHE A 26 2.62 -13.55 35.02
CA PHE A 26 1.77 -12.61 35.76
C PHE A 26 2.51 -11.87 36.88
N GLU A 27 3.58 -12.45 37.45
CA GLU A 27 4.43 -11.74 38.43
C GLU A 27 5.31 -10.69 37.77
N GLU A 28 5.94 -11.01 36.64
CA GLU A 28 6.77 -10.06 35.88
C GLU A 28 5.94 -8.88 35.40
N MET A 29 4.73 -9.14 34.87
CA MET A 29 3.80 -8.09 34.48
C MET A 29 3.41 -7.19 35.65
N LYS A 30 3.13 -7.79 36.83
CA LYS A 30 2.76 -7.06 38.06
C LYS A 30 3.88 -6.09 38.48
N SER A 31 5.12 -6.59 38.49
CA SER A 31 6.30 -5.80 38.83
C SER A 31 6.55 -4.69 37.81
N ALA A 32 6.40 -4.99 36.51
CA ALA A 32 6.65 -4.04 35.43
C ALA A 32 5.71 -2.82 35.43
N VAL A 33 4.41 -3.03 35.71
CA VAL A 33 3.42 -1.94 35.72
C VAL A 33 3.10 -1.42 37.12
N ASN A 34 3.93 -1.81 38.10
CA ASN A 34 3.86 -1.41 39.51
C ASN A 34 2.47 -1.58 40.14
N LEU A 35 1.90 -2.78 40.04
CA LEU A 35 0.62 -3.12 40.66
C LEU A 35 0.78 -3.90 41.97
N LYS A 36 -0.15 -3.66 42.90
CA LYS A 36 -0.12 -4.30 44.23
C LYS A 36 -0.51 -5.77 44.22
N SER A 37 -1.25 -6.25 43.22
CA SER A 37 -1.79 -7.62 43.21
C SER A 37 -1.87 -8.24 41.81
N LYS A 38 -1.78 -9.59 41.76
CA LYS A 38 -1.97 -10.38 40.53
C LYS A 38 -3.37 -10.20 39.94
N SER A 39 -4.38 -10.04 40.78
CA SER A 39 -5.77 -9.82 40.35
C SER A 39 -5.90 -8.56 39.48
N GLY A 40 -5.09 -7.53 39.73
CA GLY A 40 -5.05 -6.33 38.89
C GLY A 40 -4.56 -6.63 37.47
N ILE A 41 -3.54 -7.49 37.33
CA ILE A 41 -3.05 -7.95 36.02
C ILE A 41 -4.09 -8.80 35.31
N HIS A 42 -4.75 -9.73 36.00
CA HIS A 42 -5.84 -10.52 35.41
C HIS A 42 -6.91 -9.62 34.79
N ARG A 43 -7.34 -8.57 35.51
CA ARG A 43 -8.33 -7.62 35.01
C ARG A 43 -7.84 -6.85 33.77
N LEU A 44 -6.59 -6.40 33.77
CA LEU A 44 -6.02 -5.67 32.63
C LEU A 44 -5.87 -6.58 31.40
N ILE A 45 -5.39 -7.81 31.59
CA ILE A 45 -5.26 -8.81 30.52
C ILE A 45 -6.62 -9.17 29.92
N THR A 46 -7.62 -9.48 30.75
CA THR A 46 -8.98 -9.74 30.25
C THR A 46 -9.50 -8.55 29.45
N SER A 47 -9.32 -7.33 29.94
CA SER A 47 -9.79 -6.13 29.22
C SER A 47 -9.03 -5.88 27.91
N LEU A 48 -7.72 -6.18 27.86
CA LEU A 48 -6.93 -6.09 26.62
C LEU A 48 -7.38 -7.16 25.61
N GLU A 49 -7.69 -8.36 26.07
CA GLU A 49 -8.17 -9.48 25.22
C GLU A 49 -9.57 -9.22 24.67
N GLU A 50 -10.53 -8.82 25.52
CA GLU A 50 -11.90 -8.46 25.11
C GLU A 50 -11.91 -7.31 24.10
N ARG A 51 -10.95 -6.40 24.22
CA ARG A 51 -10.77 -5.27 23.30
C ARG A 51 -9.93 -5.63 22.08
N GLY A 52 -9.47 -6.87 21.96
CA GLY A 52 -8.73 -7.38 20.80
C GLY A 52 -7.34 -6.78 20.62
N PHE A 53 -6.64 -6.45 21.71
CA PHE A 53 -5.23 -6.02 21.69
C PHE A 53 -4.26 -7.18 21.96
N ILE A 54 -4.74 -8.28 22.53
CA ILE A 54 -3.95 -9.49 22.79
C ILE A 54 -4.83 -10.72 22.62
N LYS A 55 -4.21 -11.87 22.36
CA LYS A 55 -4.88 -13.18 22.30
C LYS A 55 -4.12 -14.19 23.16
N ARG A 56 -4.83 -14.97 23.95
CA ARG A 56 -4.24 -16.09 24.69
C ARG A 56 -4.53 -17.41 23.99
N LEU A 57 -3.51 -18.26 23.89
CA LEU A 57 -3.69 -19.63 23.42
C LEU A 57 -4.16 -20.49 24.60
N LYS A 58 -5.41 -20.96 24.52
CA LYS A 58 -6.00 -21.84 25.53
C LYS A 58 -5.13 -23.09 25.67
N HIS A 59 -4.89 -23.50 26.92
CA HIS A 59 -4.11 -24.70 27.29
C HIS A 59 -2.60 -24.64 27.05
N LYS A 60 -2.01 -23.47 26.78
CA LYS A 60 -0.55 -23.28 26.75
C LYS A 60 -0.11 -22.21 27.74
N ALA A 61 0.79 -22.56 28.64
CA ALA A 61 1.40 -21.58 29.54
C ALA A 61 2.31 -20.63 28.73
N ARG A 62 2.31 -19.35 29.09
CA ARG A 62 3.13 -18.30 28.45
C ARG A 62 2.92 -18.15 26.93
N ALA A 63 1.75 -18.52 26.45
CA ALA A 63 1.36 -18.41 25.05
C ALA A 63 0.36 -17.27 24.89
N MET A 64 0.89 -16.06 24.74
CA MET A 64 0.14 -14.83 24.52
C MET A 64 0.71 -14.12 23.29
N GLU A 65 -0.18 -13.73 22.40
CA GLU A 65 0.13 -13.01 21.17
C GLU A 65 -0.39 -11.58 21.30
N ILE A 66 0.42 -10.61 20.85
CA ILE A 66 -0.02 -9.22 20.72
C ILE A 66 -0.85 -9.12 19.44
N ILE A 67 -2.11 -8.70 19.54
CA ILE A 67 -2.91 -8.32 18.38
C ILE A 67 -2.67 -6.83 18.19
N ASN A 68 -1.77 -6.50 17.28
CA ASN A 68 -1.39 -5.11 17.14
C ASN A 68 -2.46 -4.38 16.30
N LYS A 69 -3.27 -3.56 16.96
CA LYS A 69 -4.33 -2.77 16.30
C LYS A 69 -3.78 -1.56 15.54
N ASP A 70 -2.60 -1.07 15.92
CA ASP A 70 -1.83 -0.09 15.15
C ASP A 70 -1.18 -0.72 13.89
N ASN A 71 -1.42 -2.02 13.72
CA ASN A 71 -0.75 -2.92 12.81
C ASN A 71 -1.69 -3.44 11.71
N ILE A 72 -2.94 -2.96 11.69
CA ILE A 72 -3.68 -2.76 10.44
C ILE A 72 -2.93 -1.73 9.56
N ASP A 73 -2.15 -0.83 10.16
CA ASP A 73 -1.30 0.13 9.44
C ASP A 73 0.21 -0.24 9.41
N ASN A 74 0.68 -1.22 10.21
CA ASN A 74 2.12 -1.48 10.43
C ASN A 74 2.56 -2.95 10.68
N GLU A 75 1.71 -3.99 10.58
CA GLU A 75 2.15 -5.42 10.65
C GLU A 75 2.43 -6.06 9.28
N ASN A 76 2.48 -5.26 8.21
CA ASN A 76 3.11 -5.67 6.94
C ASN A 76 4.64 -5.51 6.97
N SER A 77 5.28 -5.58 8.13
CA SER A 77 6.75 -5.42 8.23
C SER A 77 7.53 -6.73 8.07
N LEU A 78 6.84 -7.86 7.85
CA LEU A 78 7.45 -9.10 7.35
C LEU A 78 7.00 -9.47 5.94
N SER A 79 5.90 -8.89 5.46
CA SER A 79 5.57 -8.80 4.04
C SER A 79 5.68 -7.33 3.63
N ASN A 80 6.90 -6.88 3.33
CA ASN A 80 7.23 -5.55 2.78
C ASN A 80 6.55 -5.32 1.43
N SER A 81 5.25 -5.55 1.32
CA SER A 81 4.47 -5.51 0.11
C SER A 81 3.05 -5.04 0.42
N ILE A 82 2.54 -4.11 -0.37
CA ILE A 82 1.15 -3.69 -0.37
C ILE A 82 0.44 -4.34 -1.55
N ASN A 83 -0.83 -4.72 -1.39
CA ASN A 83 -1.64 -5.16 -2.51
C ASN A 83 -2.32 -3.95 -3.15
N ILE A 84 -2.12 -3.77 -4.45
CA ILE A 84 -2.75 -2.70 -5.23
C ILE A 84 -3.68 -3.32 -6.28
N PRO A 85 -4.82 -2.70 -6.60
CA PRO A 85 -5.73 -3.21 -7.61
C PRO A 85 -5.07 -3.14 -8.99
N LEU A 86 -5.21 -4.20 -9.78
CA LEU A 86 -4.75 -4.25 -11.17
C LEU A 86 -5.90 -3.83 -12.08
N ILE A 87 -5.74 -2.68 -12.73
CA ILE A 87 -6.72 -2.16 -13.67
C ILE A 87 -6.32 -2.58 -15.08
N GLY A 88 -7.16 -3.39 -15.72
CA GLY A 88 -6.91 -3.90 -17.07
C GLY A 88 -7.22 -2.87 -18.17
N ALA A 89 -8.48 -2.45 -18.24
CA ALA A 89 -8.97 -1.41 -19.15
C ALA A 89 -9.84 -0.45 -18.33
N ILE A 90 -9.46 0.83 -18.27
CA ILE A 90 -10.33 1.84 -17.65
C ILE A 90 -11.39 2.21 -18.71
N ALA A 91 -12.65 1.92 -18.41
CA ALA A 91 -13.77 2.47 -19.17
C ALA A 91 -13.95 3.97 -18.86
N ALA A 92 -14.56 4.72 -19.77
CA ALA A 92 -14.56 6.18 -19.75
C ALA A 92 -15.21 6.74 -18.53
N GLY A 93 -14.54 7.72 -17.92
CA GLY A 93 -15.13 8.59 -16.93
C GLY A 93 -14.82 8.23 -15.49
N GLU A 94 -14.67 6.95 -15.12
CA GLU A 94 -14.69 6.57 -13.69
C GLU A 94 -13.50 5.71 -13.26
N ALA A 95 -12.31 6.31 -13.28
CA ALA A 95 -11.08 5.71 -12.73
C ALA A 95 -11.10 5.48 -11.19
N ILE A 96 -12.17 5.89 -10.50
CA ILE A 96 -12.38 5.62 -9.07
C ILE A 96 -13.15 4.31 -8.91
N GLU A 97 -14.22 4.09 -9.65
CA GLU A 97 -15.01 2.85 -9.61
C GLU A 97 -14.21 1.63 -10.08
N ALA A 98 -13.31 1.80 -11.05
CA ALA A 98 -12.43 0.74 -11.53
C ALA A 98 -11.38 0.27 -10.48
N ILE A 99 -11.07 1.12 -9.49
CA ILE A 99 -10.18 0.77 -8.36
C ILE A 99 -10.98 0.04 -7.28
N GLU A 100 -12.24 0.46 -7.05
CA GLU A 100 -13.11 -0.10 -6.01
C GLU A 100 -13.70 -1.46 -6.38
N ASN A 101 -13.87 -1.74 -7.69
CA ASN A 101 -14.41 -3.01 -8.22
C ASN A 101 -13.34 -3.92 -8.86
N ALA A 102 -12.06 -3.75 -8.51
CA ALA A 102 -11.00 -4.56 -9.10
C ALA A 102 -11.08 -6.02 -8.63
N ASP A 103 -11.26 -6.95 -9.57
CA ASP A 103 -11.25 -8.40 -9.30
C ASP A 103 -9.84 -8.97 -9.10
N GLU A 104 -8.81 -8.25 -9.56
CA GLU A 104 -7.42 -8.69 -9.55
C GLU A 104 -6.53 -7.70 -8.78
N PHE A 105 -5.62 -8.23 -7.97
CA PHE A 105 -4.66 -7.46 -7.18
C PHE A 105 -3.24 -7.94 -7.46
N VAL A 106 -2.29 -7.01 -7.43
CA VAL A 106 -0.87 -7.30 -7.51
C VAL A 106 -0.18 -6.88 -6.21
N SER A 107 0.64 -7.77 -5.67
CA SER A 107 1.45 -7.47 -4.49
C SER A 107 2.72 -6.75 -4.94
N VAL A 108 2.93 -5.53 -4.43
CA VAL A 108 4.07 -4.69 -4.80
C VAL A 108 4.88 -4.35 -3.56
N PRO A 109 6.22 -4.38 -3.62
CA PRO A 109 7.03 -4.03 -2.46
C PRO A 109 6.73 -2.64 -1.92
N SER A 110 6.66 -2.50 -0.60
CA SER A 110 6.41 -1.21 0.07
C SER A 110 7.48 -0.16 -0.28
N SER A 111 8.69 -0.59 -0.62
CA SER A 111 9.78 0.27 -1.11
C SER A 111 9.46 0.98 -2.44
N MET A 112 8.51 0.47 -3.23
CA MET A 112 8.06 1.09 -4.47
C MET A 112 6.94 2.12 -4.25
N THR A 113 6.50 2.29 -3.00
CA THR A 113 5.31 3.03 -2.64
C THR A 113 5.61 4.04 -1.53
N SER A 114 4.90 5.16 -1.54
CA SER A 114 4.97 6.16 -0.47
C SER A 114 3.87 5.89 0.56
N PRO A 115 4.15 6.04 1.86
CA PRO A 115 3.12 6.02 2.89
C PRO A 115 1.99 7.01 2.56
N ASN A 116 0.74 6.61 2.83
CA ASN A 116 -0.48 7.41 2.62
C ASN A 116 -0.82 7.79 1.16
N ALA A 117 -0.13 7.26 0.16
CA ALA A 117 -0.50 7.45 -1.24
C ALA A 117 -1.29 6.25 -1.77
N LYS A 118 -2.26 6.50 -2.66
CA LYS A 118 -3.02 5.45 -3.36
C LYS A 118 -2.27 5.03 -4.62
N TYR A 119 -2.26 3.72 -4.88
CA TYR A 119 -1.61 3.12 -6.05
C TYR A 119 -2.55 2.17 -6.77
N PHE A 120 -2.30 1.96 -8.05
CA PHE A 120 -2.95 0.92 -8.86
C PHE A 120 -1.95 0.37 -9.88
N GLY A 121 -2.14 -0.88 -10.28
CA GLY A 121 -1.41 -1.51 -11.36
C GLY A 121 -2.11 -1.24 -12.70
N LEU A 122 -1.34 -1.03 -13.76
CA LEU A 122 -1.84 -1.00 -15.13
C LEU A 122 -1.09 -2.04 -15.95
N LYS A 123 -1.81 -2.95 -16.61
CA LYS A 123 -1.20 -3.90 -17.53
C LYS A 123 -0.82 -3.18 -18.83
N VAL A 124 0.47 -3.14 -19.13
CA VAL A 124 1.00 -2.51 -20.33
C VAL A 124 0.62 -3.32 -21.56
N LYS A 125 0.09 -2.63 -22.57
CA LYS A 125 -0.20 -3.19 -23.89
C LYS A 125 0.57 -2.41 -24.95
N GLY A 126 1.28 -3.12 -25.82
CA GLY A 126 2.05 -2.57 -26.93
C GLY A 126 3.46 -2.11 -26.55
N LEU A 127 4.16 -1.54 -27.54
CA LEU A 127 5.61 -1.29 -27.49
C LEU A 127 5.98 0.20 -27.44
N SER A 128 5.01 1.08 -27.21
CA SER A 128 5.20 2.53 -27.32
C SER A 128 6.22 3.15 -26.35
N MET A 129 6.63 2.41 -25.31
CA MET A 129 7.56 2.87 -24.27
C MET A 129 8.81 1.97 -24.15
N ILE A 130 9.11 1.19 -25.20
CA ILE A 130 10.17 0.16 -25.18
C ILE A 130 11.56 0.73 -24.91
N ASP A 131 11.88 1.93 -25.43
CA ASP A 131 13.18 2.59 -25.23
C ASP A 131 13.38 3.07 -23.78
N LYS A 132 12.31 3.07 -22.97
CA LYS A 132 12.36 3.29 -21.51
C LYS A 132 12.34 1.98 -20.71
N GLY A 133 12.46 0.84 -21.37
CA GLY A 133 12.49 -0.47 -20.74
C GLY A 133 11.11 -0.96 -20.28
N ILE A 134 10.03 -0.36 -20.78
CA ILE A 134 8.64 -0.74 -20.51
C ILE A 134 8.13 -1.55 -21.70
N PHE A 135 7.86 -2.83 -21.48
CA PHE A 135 7.53 -3.81 -22.52
C PHE A 135 6.06 -4.24 -22.43
N ASP A 136 5.56 -4.81 -23.52
CA ASP A 136 4.24 -5.42 -23.55
C ASP A 136 4.12 -6.51 -22.47
N GLY A 137 3.00 -6.50 -21.75
CA GLY A 137 2.73 -7.45 -20.65
C GLY A 137 3.27 -7.04 -19.28
N ASP A 138 4.06 -5.97 -19.19
CA ASP A 138 4.49 -5.41 -17.90
C ASP A 138 3.32 -4.97 -17.03
N ILE A 139 3.52 -4.96 -15.72
CA ILE A 139 2.62 -4.29 -14.78
C ILE A 139 3.28 -2.99 -14.36
N ALA A 140 2.69 -1.87 -14.78
CA ALA A 140 3.09 -0.54 -14.36
C ALA A 140 2.44 -0.17 -13.03
N VAL A 141 3.25 0.14 -12.03
CA VAL A 141 2.78 0.60 -10.71
C VAL A 141 2.59 2.11 -10.76
N ILE A 142 1.35 2.57 -10.69
CA ILE A 142 0.98 3.97 -10.86
C ILE A 142 0.59 4.58 -9.51
N LYS A 143 1.27 5.67 -9.14
CA LYS A 143 0.87 6.53 -8.02
C LYS A 143 -0.29 7.42 -8.47
N LYS A 144 -1.46 7.28 -7.85
CA LYS A 144 -2.65 8.08 -8.18
C LYS A 144 -2.39 9.56 -7.88
N THR A 145 -2.50 10.39 -8.91
CA THR A 145 -2.37 11.85 -8.83
C THR A 145 -2.93 12.46 -10.10
N ASN A 146 -3.53 13.64 -9.98
CA ASN A 146 -4.03 14.40 -11.13
C ASN A 146 -2.99 15.42 -11.63
N ASN A 147 -1.90 15.60 -10.88
CA ASN A 147 -0.81 16.51 -11.22
C ASN A 147 0.48 15.70 -11.42
N VAL A 148 1.15 15.95 -12.55
CA VAL A 148 2.38 15.28 -12.97
C VAL A 148 3.39 16.33 -13.39
N GLU A 149 4.67 16.12 -13.07
CA GLU A 149 5.74 17.00 -13.51
C GLU A 149 6.12 16.77 -14.98
N ASN A 150 6.63 17.82 -15.63
CA ASN A 150 7.11 17.74 -17.00
C ASN A 150 8.21 16.69 -17.19
N GLY A 151 8.07 15.85 -18.22
CA GLY A 151 9.04 14.81 -18.56
C GLY A 151 8.88 13.50 -17.79
N LYS A 152 7.90 13.39 -16.87
CA LYS A 152 7.59 12.13 -16.18
C LYS A 152 6.74 11.22 -17.06
N ILE A 153 6.79 9.92 -16.78
CA ILE A 153 5.90 8.94 -17.41
C ILE A 153 4.61 8.89 -16.60
N ALA A 154 3.48 9.05 -17.27
CA ALA A 154 2.16 9.08 -16.63
C ALA A 154 1.17 8.17 -17.34
N ALA A 155 0.23 7.64 -16.56
CA ALA A 155 -0.97 7.01 -17.07
C ALA A 155 -2.00 8.11 -17.35
N VAL A 156 -2.46 8.17 -18.60
CA VAL A 156 -3.44 9.16 -19.06
C VAL A 156 -4.58 8.47 -19.79
N ILE A 157 -5.77 9.05 -19.68
CA ILE A 157 -6.95 8.68 -20.48
C ILE A 157 -7.08 9.74 -21.58
N THR A 158 -7.16 9.29 -22.84
CA THR A 158 -7.39 10.14 -24.01
C THR A 158 -8.90 10.34 -24.27
N GLN A 159 -9.27 11.23 -25.20
CA GLN A 159 -10.66 11.43 -25.62
C GLN A 159 -11.34 10.15 -26.13
N ASP A 160 -10.58 9.27 -26.79
CA ASP A 160 -11.06 7.96 -27.27
C ASP A 160 -11.30 6.96 -26.13
N ASN A 161 -11.14 7.41 -24.89
CA ASN A 161 -11.19 6.62 -23.70
C ASN A 161 -10.17 5.45 -23.69
N GLU A 162 -8.98 5.72 -24.22
CA GLU A 162 -7.87 4.77 -24.17
C GLU A 162 -6.95 5.15 -23.01
N VAL A 163 -6.60 4.17 -22.17
CA VAL A 163 -5.55 4.33 -21.16
C VAL A 163 -4.21 4.08 -21.81
N THR A 164 -3.31 5.06 -21.72
CA THR A 164 -1.95 4.90 -22.26
C THR A 164 -0.90 5.39 -21.28
N LEU A 165 0.30 4.82 -21.39
CA LEU A 165 1.50 5.27 -20.70
C LEU A 165 2.38 6.03 -21.68
N LYS A 166 2.66 7.30 -21.37
CA LYS A 166 3.49 8.19 -22.19
C LYS A 166 4.30 9.11 -21.30
N THR A 167 5.40 9.63 -21.84
CA THR A 167 6.08 10.77 -21.23
C THR A 167 5.26 12.01 -21.50
N ILE A 168 4.83 12.69 -20.44
CA ILE A 168 4.00 13.89 -20.54
C ILE A 168 4.87 15.14 -20.60
N LYS A 169 4.54 16.06 -21.51
CA LYS A 169 5.14 17.40 -21.56
C LYS A 169 4.05 18.45 -21.78
N PHE A 170 3.91 19.35 -20.82
CA PHE A 170 3.11 20.56 -20.87
C PHE A 170 3.89 21.66 -21.57
N ASP A 171 3.31 22.22 -22.64
CA ASP A 171 3.82 23.37 -23.38
C ASP A 171 2.69 24.39 -23.59
N ARG A 172 2.72 25.49 -22.83
CA ARG A 172 1.67 26.52 -22.80
C ARG A 172 0.28 25.92 -22.52
N ASN A 173 -0.59 25.87 -23.53
CA ASN A 173 -1.94 25.30 -23.44
C ASN A 173 -2.05 23.86 -23.95
N LYS A 174 -0.93 23.26 -24.34
CA LYS A 174 -0.88 21.96 -24.99
C LYS A 174 -0.22 20.94 -24.11
N VAL A 175 -0.67 19.70 -24.25
CA VAL A 175 -0.09 18.53 -23.63
C VAL A 175 0.39 17.57 -24.71
N LEU A 176 1.69 17.30 -24.69
CA LEU A 176 2.32 16.35 -25.59
C LEU A 176 2.47 15.01 -24.88
N LEU A 177 1.98 13.97 -25.52
CA LEU A 177 2.17 12.58 -25.12
C LEU A 177 3.28 11.98 -25.99
N ILE A 178 4.47 11.91 -25.41
CA ILE A 178 5.69 11.51 -26.11
C ILE A 178 5.91 10.00 -25.88
N PRO A 179 5.88 9.16 -26.93
CA PRO A 179 6.28 7.77 -26.82
C PRO A 179 7.80 7.66 -26.65
N ALA A 180 8.25 6.57 -26.04
CA ALA A 180 9.65 6.18 -26.05
C ALA A 180 9.84 4.99 -26.99
N ASN A 181 9.55 5.23 -28.27
CA ASN A 181 9.75 4.30 -29.37
C ASN A 181 9.75 5.09 -30.68
N GLN A 182 10.80 4.96 -31.48
CA GLN A 182 10.96 5.69 -32.76
C GLN A 182 9.86 5.42 -33.80
N SER A 183 9.20 4.26 -33.73
CA SER A 183 8.10 3.91 -34.63
C SER A 183 6.77 4.58 -34.26
N PHE A 184 6.72 5.31 -33.14
CA PHE A 184 5.51 5.99 -32.66
C PHE A 184 5.70 7.50 -32.71
N GLN A 185 4.66 8.22 -33.12
CA GLN A 185 4.68 9.68 -33.17
C GLN A 185 4.17 10.28 -31.86
N THR A 186 4.76 11.41 -31.48
CA THR A 186 4.25 12.26 -30.41
C THR A 186 2.85 12.75 -30.78
N LYS A 187 1.89 12.54 -29.88
CA LYS A 187 0.54 13.08 -30.02
C LYS A 187 0.42 14.36 -29.21
N GLU A 188 -0.28 15.33 -29.75
CA GLU A 188 -0.49 16.65 -29.14
C GLU A 188 -1.98 16.84 -28.87
N TYR A 189 -2.28 17.34 -27.69
CA TYR A 189 -3.64 17.53 -27.18
C TYR A 189 -3.76 18.92 -26.58
N GLU A 190 -4.95 19.52 -26.63
CA GLU A 190 -5.26 20.74 -25.89
C GLU A 190 -5.49 20.42 -24.39
N ALA A 191 -5.29 21.43 -23.54
CA ALA A 191 -5.54 21.30 -22.11
C ALA A 191 -7.01 20.92 -21.85
N GLY A 192 -7.22 19.73 -21.27
CA GLY A 192 -8.55 19.19 -20.96
C GLY A 192 -8.99 18.02 -21.84
N GLU A 193 -8.31 17.77 -22.97
CA GLU A 193 -8.58 16.61 -23.83
C GLU A 193 -8.02 15.30 -23.27
N ILE A 194 -7.12 15.40 -22.29
CA ILE A 194 -6.56 14.26 -21.58
C ILE A 194 -6.86 14.36 -20.09
N GLN A 195 -7.01 13.20 -19.45
CA GLN A 195 -7.13 13.10 -18.01
C GLN A 195 -5.95 12.32 -17.45
N VAL A 196 -5.17 12.98 -16.60
CA VAL A 196 -4.06 12.36 -15.89
C VAL A 196 -4.61 11.52 -14.74
N GLN A 197 -4.25 10.23 -14.72
CA GLN A 197 -4.66 9.29 -13.68
C GLN A 197 -3.58 9.04 -12.63
N GLY A 198 -2.31 9.20 -13.03
CA GLY A 198 -1.20 9.08 -12.10
C GLY A 198 0.17 9.04 -12.76
N THR A 199 1.20 9.02 -11.91
CA THR A 199 2.61 8.95 -12.35
C THR A 199 3.15 7.53 -12.16
N LEU A 200 4.00 7.08 -13.08
CA LEU A 200 4.71 5.81 -12.95
C LEU A 200 5.66 5.84 -11.73
N SER A 201 5.51 4.86 -10.84
CA SER A 201 6.35 4.64 -9.65
C SER A 201 7.32 3.48 -9.84
N GLY A 202 6.96 2.49 -10.67
CA GLY A 202 7.84 1.36 -10.99
C GLY A 202 7.19 0.36 -11.94
N ILE A 203 7.95 -0.67 -12.28
CA ILE A 203 7.55 -1.74 -13.21
C ILE A 203 7.75 -3.09 -12.53
N ILE A 204 6.78 -3.99 -12.71
CA ILE A 204 6.89 -5.40 -12.34
C ILE A 204 6.79 -6.22 -13.62
N ARG A 205 7.81 -7.05 -13.85
CA ARG A 205 7.86 -7.99 -14.97
C ARG A 205 8.04 -9.40 -14.43
N LYS A 206 7.20 -10.31 -14.90
CA LYS A 206 7.31 -11.73 -14.61
C LYS A 206 7.82 -12.44 -15.86
N TYR A 207 8.90 -13.19 -15.69
CA TYR A 207 9.35 -14.18 -16.67
C TYR A 207 8.85 -15.54 -16.22
N ASN A 208 8.43 -16.38 -17.17
CA ASN A 208 8.06 -17.76 -16.89
C ASN A 208 9.31 -18.64 -16.84
#